data_AF-A0A4S4M7Y8-F1
#
_entry.id   AF-A0A4S4M7Y8-F1
#
_cell.length_a   1.000
_cell.length_b   1.000
_cell.length_c   1.000
_cell.angle_alpha   90.00
_cell.angle_beta   90.00
_cell.angle_gamma   90.00
#
_symmetry.space_group_name_H-M   'P 1'
#
loop_
_entity.id
_entity.type
_entity.pdbx_description
1 polymer ?
#
loop_
_entity_poly.entity_id
_entity_poly.type
_entity_poly.pdbx_seq_one_letter_code
_entity_poly.pdbx_strand_id
1 'polypeptide(L)'
;MALHQLSLRQFATTASRLYEDNTGDFLSFVLSGEANDDNGDVQQYAVNALQGASPIIHDELEFSRDIDSIIGVTQTLPFKVPLSIFPIAPFSETLKKNSHITQPVLNPNGSHIAVELSKIPNFAFFKFGGRHVTRIFCPEANSSGWSGEPTVPTDLLKKFYEQCLRPAVEEVVIGGTVHWLPSYEAVYRRSRDHNSQLHFSSTDIPLESIPLFETALVTKMALIPKFNNFFFGHEIRGVKGATRHHPRDNVDREAAFDKVCDVLDPTRLNFGDWMVDVAIEVRWPQRVLLWKTDAHYKVVQRALGCDDDEARALMRSRHKTSVDLCAQLKELGGFRSHPGTLGLNRGVLYINVYTTDKAATYQLHQGDFERRRYTDVGPARLERLSRSVETTRDTFFDCAGVNSEQTGFDGATRFEIRVPLLSVNKTHYKLSRQFIDDTMVAFPTKTWW
;
A
#
# COMPACT_ATOMS: atom_id res chain seq x y z
N MET A 1 -2.92 44.78 3.30
CA MET A 1 -2.88 43.99 4.55
C MET A 1 -1.51 43.34 4.67
N ALA A 2 -0.88 43.46 5.83
CA ALA A 2 0.33 42.68 6.13
C ALA A 2 -0.09 41.22 6.37
N LEU A 3 0.67 40.27 5.83
CA LEU A 3 0.46 38.85 6.10
C LEU A 3 1.25 38.47 7.35
N HIS A 4 0.55 38.08 8.41
CA HIS A 4 1.15 37.58 9.65
C HIS A 4 1.30 36.05 9.58
N GLN A 5 2.35 35.53 10.20
CA GLN A 5 2.58 34.08 10.27
C GLN A 5 2.35 33.56 11.69
N LEU A 6 1.63 32.45 11.79
CA LEU A 6 1.38 31.74 13.03
C LEU A 6 2.02 30.35 12.97
N SER A 7 2.64 29.93 14.07
CA SER A 7 2.91 28.51 14.33
C SER A 7 1.61 27.72 14.47
N LEU A 8 1.68 26.39 14.33
CA LEU A 8 0.51 25.51 14.57
C LEU A 8 -0.08 25.71 15.96
N ARG A 9 0.76 25.87 16.98
CA ARG A 9 0.29 26.11 18.36
C ARG A 9 -0.45 27.44 18.50
N GLN A 10 0.08 28.50 17.89
CA GLN A 10 -0.57 29.82 17.92
C GLN A 10 -1.89 29.80 17.14
N PHE A 11 -1.93 29.12 15.99
CA PHE A 11 -3.15 28.91 15.22
C PHE A 11 -4.21 28.17 16.06
N ALA A 12 -3.87 27.03 16.65
CA ALA A 12 -4.79 26.24 17.47
C ALA A 12 -5.31 27.04 18.68
N THR A 13 -4.41 27.73 19.39
CA THR A 13 -4.79 28.57 20.55
C THR A 13 -5.73 29.71 20.14
N THR A 14 -5.44 30.38 19.01
CA THR A 14 -6.27 31.47 18.49
C THR A 14 -7.63 30.95 18.03
N ALA A 15 -7.67 29.84 17.32
CA ALA A 15 -8.89 29.20 16.86
C ALA A 15 -9.78 28.78 18.04
N SER A 16 -9.21 28.16 19.09
CA SER A 16 -9.96 27.81 20.30
C SER A 16 -10.58 29.02 20.98
N ARG A 17 -9.80 30.11 21.15
CA ARG A 17 -10.31 31.36 21.73
C ARG A 17 -11.46 31.94 20.90
N LEU A 18 -11.27 32.06 19.58
CA LEU A 18 -12.31 32.59 18.69
C LEU A 18 -13.57 31.71 18.69
N TYR A 19 -13.43 30.39 18.82
CA TYR A 19 -14.59 29.49 18.88
C TYR A 19 -15.45 29.73 20.12
N GLU A 20 -14.82 30.02 21.26
CA GLU A 20 -15.48 30.36 22.52
C GLU A 20 -16.11 31.76 22.49
N ASP A 21 -15.43 32.73 21.87
CA ASP A 21 -15.84 34.13 21.83
C ASP A 21 -16.91 34.42 20.76
N ASN A 22 -16.64 34.06 19.50
CA ASN A 22 -17.48 34.36 18.34
C ASN A 22 -17.27 33.34 17.21
N THR A 23 -18.25 32.46 17.01
CA THR A 23 -18.23 31.42 15.97
C THR A 23 -18.05 31.98 14.55
N GLY A 24 -18.53 33.19 14.24
CA GLY A 24 -18.34 33.81 12.93
C GLY A 24 -16.89 34.18 12.65
N ASP A 25 -16.21 34.73 13.66
CA ASP A 25 -14.78 35.08 13.57
C ASP A 25 -13.91 33.82 13.54
N PHE A 26 -14.29 32.79 14.30
CA PHE A 26 -13.67 31.46 14.20
C PHE A 26 -13.73 30.92 12.77
N LEU A 27 -14.90 30.90 12.15
CA LEU A 27 -15.08 30.40 10.78
C LEU A 27 -14.25 31.21 9.78
N SER A 28 -14.25 32.55 9.90
CA SER A 28 -13.45 33.43 9.04
C SER A 28 -11.95 33.12 9.19
N PHE A 29 -11.48 32.98 10.42
CA PHE A 29 -10.08 32.69 10.72
C PHE A 29 -9.63 31.31 10.21
N VAL A 30 -10.37 30.24 10.49
CA VAL A 30 -9.92 28.88 10.11
C VAL A 30 -10.08 28.57 8.63
N LEU A 31 -11.04 29.20 7.94
CA LEU A 31 -11.29 28.96 6.51
C LEU A 31 -10.51 29.91 5.59
N SER A 32 -10.27 31.15 6.03
CA SER A 32 -9.67 32.19 5.19
C SER A 32 -8.43 32.85 5.80
N GLY A 33 -8.13 32.63 7.07
CA GLY A 33 -7.03 33.29 7.78
C GLY A 33 -7.34 34.73 8.19
N GLU A 34 -8.59 35.18 8.09
CA GLU A 34 -8.99 36.55 8.46
C GLU A 34 -9.46 36.60 9.91
N ALA A 35 -8.91 37.52 10.71
CA ALA A 35 -9.39 37.81 12.06
C ALA A 35 -9.12 39.27 12.43
N ASN A 36 -9.99 39.83 13.27
CA ASN A 36 -9.79 41.17 13.84
C ASN A 36 -8.67 41.13 14.89
N ASP A 37 -7.79 42.12 14.87
CA ASP A 37 -6.86 42.37 15.98
C ASP A 37 -7.55 43.06 17.16
N ASP A 38 -6.78 43.33 18.23
CA ASP A 38 -7.28 43.96 19.46
C ASP A 38 -7.82 45.39 19.22
N ASN A 39 -7.46 46.03 18.10
CA ASN A 39 -7.95 47.36 17.72
C ASN A 39 -9.20 47.28 16.81
N GLY A 40 -9.62 46.07 16.43
CA GLY A 40 -10.75 45.84 15.52
C GLY A 40 -10.39 45.90 14.04
N ASP A 41 -9.11 45.97 13.68
CA ASP A 41 -8.67 45.96 12.29
C ASP A 41 -8.58 44.53 11.76
N VAL A 42 -9.05 44.29 10.53
CA VAL A 42 -8.97 42.98 9.86
C VAL A 42 -7.51 42.68 9.48
N GLN A 43 -6.98 41.59 10.03
CA GLN A 43 -5.65 41.08 9.73
C GLN A 43 -5.72 39.76 8.96
N GLN A 44 -4.69 39.52 8.13
CA GLN A 44 -4.53 38.27 7.40
C GLN A 44 -3.44 37.42 8.05
N TYR A 45 -3.77 36.17 8.37
CA TYR A 45 -2.88 35.18 8.95
C TYR A 45 -2.65 34.02 7.98
N ALA A 46 -1.45 33.48 7.99
CA ALA A 46 -1.12 32.19 7.39
C ALA A 46 -0.42 31.29 8.42
N VAL A 47 -0.71 30.00 8.36
CA VAL A 47 -0.02 29.01 9.19
C VAL A 47 1.32 28.68 8.54
N ASN A 48 2.41 28.88 9.28
CA ASN A 48 3.72 28.33 8.97
C ASN A 48 3.94 27.13 9.89
N ALA A 49 3.66 25.92 9.38
CA ALA A 49 3.66 24.74 10.22
C ALA A 49 5.06 24.41 10.81
N LEU A 50 6.13 24.83 10.14
CA LEU A 50 7.50 24.60 10.62
C LEU A 50 7.90 25.56 11.75
N GLN A 51 7.21 26.70 11.87
CA GLN A 51 7.46 27.66 12.94
C GLN A 51 7.09 27.06 14.30
N GLY A 52 8.04 27.07 15.24
CA GLY A 52 7.82 26.58 16.61
C GLY A 52 7.74 25.05 16.72
N ALA A 53 8.09 24.32 15.66
CA ALA A 53 8.19 22.88 15.74
C ALA A 53 9.39 22.43 16.60
N SER A 54 9.28 21.26 17.21
CA SER A 54 10.30 20.78 18.14
C SER A 54 11.58 20.37 17.40
N PRO A 55 12.77 20.79 17.87
CA PRO A 55 14.02 20.25 17.36
C PRO A 55 14.10 18.76 17.69
N ILE A 56 14.63 17.95 16.77
CA ILE A 56 14.72 16.50 16.96
C ILE A 56 15.83 16.16 17.95
N ILE A 57 15.49 15.38 18.99
CA ILE A 57 16.45 14.83 19.95
C ILE A 57 16.72 13.37 19.56
N HIS A 58 17.86 13.13 18.90
CA HIS A 58 18.18 11.84 18.28
C HIS A 58 18.21 10.66 19.24
N ASP A 59 18.58 10.88 20.49
CA ASP A 59 18.73 9.80 21.49
C ASP A 59 17.36 9.35 22.05
N GLU A 60 16.28 10.09 21.77
CA GLU A 60 14.90 9.73 22.11
C GLU A 60 14.15 9.07 20.94
N LEU A 61 14.81 8.93 19.78
CA LEU A 61 14.20 8.30 18.60
C LEU A 61 14.25 6.78 18.69
N GLU A 62 13.11 6.17 18.40
CA GLU A 62 12.96 4.73 18.22
C GLU A 62 12.94 4.39 16.73
N PHE A 63 13.71 3.38 16.34
CA PHE A 63 13.76 2.91 14.96
C PHE A 63 13.24 1.49 14.86
N SER A 64 12.39 1.23 13.88
CA SER A 64 12.03 -0.13 13.49
C SER A 64 12.09 -0.29 11.99
N ARG A 65 12.48 -1.48 11.54
CA ARG A 65 12.52 -1.89 10.15
C ARG A 65 11.69 -3.15 9.98
N ASP A 66 10.99 -3.26 8.87
CA ASP A 66 10.20 -4.44 8.52
C ASP A 66 10.19 -4.70 7.02
N ILE A 67 9.75 -5.91 6.68
CA ILE A 67 9.41 -6.29 5.31
C ILE A 67 7.88 -6.27 5.24
N ASP A 68 7.31 -5.38 4.42
CA ASP A 68 5.86 -5.21 4.35
C ASP A 68 5.22 -6.26 3.43
N SER A 69 5.82 -6.45 2.26
CA SER A 69 5.37 -7.44 1.28
C SER A 69 6.50 -7.94 0.37
N ILE A 70 6.32 -9.14 -0.19
CA ILE A 70 7.13 -9.68 -1.28
C ILE A 70 6.22 -9.93 -2.48
N ILE A 71 6.68 -9.55 -3.67
CA ILE A 71 5.93 -9.71 -4.92
C ILE A 71 6.82 -10.39 -5.95
N GLY A 72 6.38 -11.52 -6.47
CA GLY A 72 7.09 -12.30 -7.50
C GLY A 72 6.31 -12.37 -8.79
N VAL A 73 7.00 -12.35 -9.93
CA VAL A 73 6.40 -12.68 -11.23
C VAL A 73 7.18 -13.80 -11.87
N THR A 74 6.63 -15.01 -11.90
CA THR A 74 7.38 -16.19 -12.33
C THR A 74 6.60 -17.07 -13.31
N GLN A 75 7.30 -18.01 -13.93
CA GLN A 75 6.71 -19.06 -14.79
C GLN A 75 6.44 -20.37 -14.04
N THR A 76 6.71 -20.40 -12.73
CA THR A 76 6.70 -21.59 -11.90
C THR A 76 5.93 -21.34 -10.59
N LEU A 77 5.80 -22.37 -9.75
CA LEU A 77 5.26 -22.32 -8.41
C LEU A 77 6.39 -22.66 -7.42
N PRO A 78 7.27 -21.70 -7.09
CA PRO A 78 8.48 -21.95 -6.29
C PRO A 78 8.15 -21.98 -4.79
N PHE A 79 7.21 -22.82 -4.39
CA PHE A 79 6.72 -22.91 -3.01
C PHE A 79 7.11 -24.25 -2.37
N LYS A 80 7.46 -24.19 -1.08
CA LYS A 80 7.70 -25.38 -0.24
C LYS A 80 6.61 -25.60 0.83
N VAL A 81 5.41 -25.09 0.56
CA VAL A 81 4.20 -25.25 1.40
C VAL A 81 3.03 -25.77 0.56
N PRO A 82 2.05 -26.47 1.16
CA PRO A 82 0.83 -26.87 0.46
C PRO A 82 0.08 -25.67 -0.13
N LEU A 83 -0.59 -25.88 -1.27
CA LEU A 83 -1.29 -24.82 -2.00
C LEU A 83 -2.80 -25.02 -1.93
N SER A 84 -3.54 -24.05 -1.40
CA SER A 84 -5.00 -24.07 -1.37
C SER A 84 -5.56 -23.49 -2.67
N ILE A 85 -5.73 -24.35 -3.67
CA ILE A 85 -6.18 -23.97 -5.02
C ILE A 85 -7.68 -23.67 -4.99
N PHE A 86 -8.10 -22.64 -5.72
CA PHE A 86 -9.51 -22.34 -5.94
C PHE A 86 -10.03 -23.03 -7.21
N PRO A 87 -11.01 -23.94 -7.10
CA PRO A 87 -11.81 -24.39 -8.24
C PRO A 87 -12.49 -23.24 -9.01
N ILE A 88 -12.91 -22.20 -8.29
CA ILE A 88 -13.50 -20.97 -8.84
C ILE A 88 -12.78 -19.79 -8.24
N ALA A 89 -12.22 -18.94 -9.09
CA ALA A 89 -11.48 -17.76 -8.67
C ALA A 89 -12.37 -16.80 -7.85
N PRO A 90 -11.93 -16.39 -6.64
CA PRO A 90 -12.55 -15.30 -5.93
C PRO A 90 -12.42 -13.99 -6.72
N PHE A 91 -13.51 -13.49 -7.29
CA PHE A 91 -13.46 -12.31 -8.17
C PHE A 91 -13.00 -11.03 -7.44
N SER A 92 -13.25 -10.95 -6.13
CA SER A 92 -12.76 -9.88 -5.25
C SER A 92 -11.24 -9.82 -5.17
N GLU A 93 -10.55 -10.93 -5.46
CA GLU A 93 -9.10 -11.04 -5.43
C GLU A 93 -8.43 -10.71 -6.76
N THR A 94 -9.20 -10.39 -7.81
CA THR A 94 -8.64 -9.92 -9.10
C THR A 94 -7.78 -8.68 -8.88
N LEU A 95 -6.55 -8.67 -9.41
CA LEU A 95 -5.68 -7.51 -9.30
C LEU A 95 -6.18 -6.39 -10.22
N LYS A 96 -6.82 -5.39 -9.61
CA LYS A 96 -7.31 -4.18 -10.29
C LYS A 96 -6.54 -2.92 -9.92
N LYS A 97 -5.79 -2.96 -8.81
CA LYS A 97 -4.98 -1.84 -8.33
C LYS A 97 -3.55 -1.99 -8.83
N ASN A 98 -2.96 -0.87 -9.25
CA ASN A 98 -1.59 -0.82 -9.76
C ASN A 98 -0.62 -1.31 -8.68
N SER A 99 0.09 -2.40 -8.97
CA SER A 99 1.15 -2.95 -8.13
C SER A 99 2.53 -2.40 -8.51
N HIS A 100 2.62 -1.41 -9.41
CA HIS A 100 3.86 -0.78 -9.87
C HIS A 100 4.86 -1.72 -10.55
N ILE A 101 4.43 -2.94 -10.84
CA ILE A 101 5.18 -3.93 -11.61
C ILE A 101 4.58 -3.99 -13.01
N THR A 102 5.46 -3.98 -14.01
CA THR A 102 5.10 -4.11 -15.41
C THR A 102 5.67 -5.39 -15.99
N GLN A 103 4.97 -5.98 -16.94
CA GLN A 103 5.43 -7.13 -17.72
C GLN A 103 5.39 -6.81 -19.21
N PRO A 104 6.35 -7.33 -20.01
CA PRO A 104 6.32 -7.19 -21.45
C PRO A 104 5.17 -8.02 -22.02
N VAL A 105 4.24 -7.37 -22.70
CA VAL A 105 3.10 -8.01 -23.38
C VAL A 105 3.23 -7.75 -24.88
N LEU A 106 2.94 -8.77 -25.69
CA LEU A 106 2.92 -8.65 -27.13
C LEU A 106 1.71 -7.82 -27.56
N ASN A 107 1.95 -6.74 -28.29
CA ASN A 107 0.90 -5.91 -28.87
C ASN A 107 0.51 -6.45 -30.27
N PRO A 108 -0.67 -6.15 -30.84
CA PRO A 108 -1.10 -6.71 -32.14
C PRO A 108 -0.17 -6.41 -33.32
N ASN A 109 0.72 -5.42 -33.20
CA ASN A 109 1.74 -5.10 -34.19
C ASN A 109 3.04 -5.94 -34.05
N GLY A 110 3.08 -6.91 -33.13
CA GLY A 110 4.23 -7.78 -32.89
C GLY A 110 5.32 -7.18 -31.99
N SER A 111 5.14 -5.96 -31.46
CA SER A 111 6.09 -5.34 -30.53
C SER A 111 5.73 -5.63 -29.08
N HIS A 112 6.73 -5.73 -28.20
CA HIS A 112 6.50 -5.83 -26.76
C HIS A 112 6.28 -4.43 -26.15
N ILE A 113 5.20 -4.28 -25.39
CA ILE A 113 4.91 -3.10 -24.58
C ILE A 113 4.97 -3.46 -23.10
N ALA A 114 5.48 -2.56 -22.27
CA ALA A 114 5.46 -2.73 -20.82
C ALA A 114 4.06 -2.41 -20.28
N VAL A 115 3.41 -3.39 -19.66
CA VAL A 115 2.04 -3.27 -19.18
C VAL A 115 1.98 -3.54 -17.68
N GLU A 116 1.32 -2.66 -16.94
CA GLU A 116 1.07 -2.83 -15.51
C GLU A 116 0.26 -4.11 -15.26
N LEU A 117 0.65 -4.91 -14.25
CA LEU A 117 -0.06 -6.16 -13.93
C LEU A 117 -1.57 -5.97 -13.75
N SER A 118 -1.99 -4.86 -13.14
CA SER A 118 -3.41 -4.56 -12.89
C SER A 118 -4.23 -4.24 -14.13
N LYS A 119 -3.61 -4.18 -15.30
CA LYS A 119 -4.28 -4.03 -16.60
C LYS A 119 -4.31 -5.34 -17.38
N ILE A 120 -3.56 -6.35 -16.92
CA ILE A 120 -3.49 -7.66 -17.56
C ILE A 120 -4.61 -8.55 -17.03
N PRO A 121 -5.38 -9.23 -17.90
CA PRO A 121 -6.40 -10.18 -17.48
C PRO A 121 -5.83 -11.19 -16.49
N ASN A 122 -6.41 -11.27 -15.30
CA ASN A 122 -5.93 -12.16 -14.27
C ASN A 122 -7.07 -12.71 -13.41
N PHE A 123 -6.78 -13.79 -12.69
CA PHE A 123 -7.68 -14.34 -11.69
C PHE A 123 -6.88 -14.96 -10.54
N ALA A 124 -7.44 -14.92 -9.34
CA ALA A 124 -6.85 -15.58 -8.18
C ALA A 124 -6.91 -17.10 -8.36
N PHE A 125 -5.74 -17.72 -8.23
CA PHE A 125 -5.55 -19.14 -8.50
C PHE A 125 -5.46 -19.94 -7.20
N PHE A 126 -4.64 -19.48 -6.25
CA PHE A 126 -4.56 -20.09 -4.93
C PHE A 126 -4.16 -19.10 -3.85
N LYS A 127 -4.34 -19.54 -2.60
CA LYS A 127 -3.72 -18.95 -1.43
C LYS A 127 -2.94 -20.02 -0.66
N PHE A 128 -2.07 -19.57 0.20
CA PHE A 128 -1.58 -20.34 1.34
C PHE A 128 -1.52 -19.37 2.52
N GLY A 129 -1.70 -19.86 3.74
CA GLY A 129 -1.83 -18.98 4.91
C GLY A 129 -2.99 -17.96 4.78
N GLY A 130 -2.98 -16.94 5.64
CA GLY A 130 -4.11 -16.00 5.75
C GLY A 130 -4.15 -14.85 4.73
N ARG A 131 -3.02 -14.49 4.12
CA ARG A 131 -2.89 -13.23 3.34
C ARG A 131 -2.12 -13.34 2.02
N HIS A 132 -1.60 -14.51 1.67
CA HIS A 132 -0.89 -14.70 0.40
C HIS A 132 -1.87 -14.98 -0.73
N VAL A 133 -1.60 -14.44 -1.91
CA VAL A 133 -2.42 -14.68 -3.12
C VAL A 133 -1.51 -14.91 -4.30
N THR A 134 -1.69 -16.02 -5.01
CA THR A 134 -1.12 -16.20 -6.35
C THR A 134 -2.23 -16.06 -7.38
N ARG A 135 -1.93 -15.28 -8.42
CA ARG A 135 -2.82 -15.04 -9.56
C ARG A 135 -2.18 -15.59 -10.82
N ILE A 136 -3.01 -16.08 -11.74
CA ILE A 136 -2.59 -16.37 -13.10
C ILE A 136 -2.92 -15.14 -13.94
N PHE A 137 -1.94 -14.65 -14.69
CA PHE A 137 -2.08 -13.56 -15.65
C PHE A 137 -2.08 -14.13 -17.06
N CYS A 138 -3.03 -13.69 -17.90
CA CYS A 138 -3.27 -14.20 -19.24
C CYS A 138 -3.22 -13.04 -20.26
N PRO A 139 -2.03 -12.63 -20.73
CA PRO A 139 -1.91 -11.53 -21.68
C PRO A 139 -2.76 -11.70 -22.94
N GLU A 140 -2.82 -12.92 -23.48
CA GLU A 140 -3.54 -13.27 -24.72
C GLU A 140 -5.05 -13.45 -24.53
N ALA A 141 -5.57 -13.28 -23.31
CA ALA A 141 -7.01 -13.30 -23.08
C ALA A 141 -7.72 -12.15 -23.83
N ASN A 142 -7.03 -11.02 -24.05
CA ASN A 142 -7.48 -9.85 -24.81
C ASN A 142 -7.22 -10.00 -26.33
N SER A 143 -7.84 -10.97 -27.00
CA SER A 143 -7.52 -11.28 -28.41
C SER A 143 -8.12 -10.33 -29.47
N SER A 144 -8.63 -9.16 -29.08
CA SER A 144 -9.22 -8.17 -30.00
C SER A 144 -8.64 -6.77 -29.82
N GLY A 145 -7.41 -6.68 -29.29
CA GLY A 145 -6.76 -5.43 -28.92
C GLY A 145 -6.73 -5.26 -27.40
N TRP A 146 -5.73 -4.53 -26.93
CA TRP A 146 -5.53 -4.29 -25.50
C TRP A 146 -6.64 -3.39 -24.93
N SER A 147 -7.60 -3.99 -24.23
CA SER A 147 -8.70 -3.26 -23.58
C SER A 147 -8.29 -2.63 -22.24
N GLY A 148 -7.21 -3.14 -21.62
CA GLY A 148 -6.84 -2.82 -20.24
C GLY A 148 -7.78 -3.40 -19.19
N GLU A 149 -8.73 -4.26 -19.58
CA GLU A 149 -9.64 -4.93 -18.66
C GLU A 149 -8.90 -6.05 -17.90
N PRO A 150 -8.82 -5.99 -16.55
CA PRO A 150 -8.09 -6.98 -15.76
C PRO A 150 -8.85 -8.30 -15.57
N THR A 151 -10.07 -8.41 -16.06
CA THR A 151 -10.94 -9.56 -15.80
C THR A 151 -10.82 -10.62 -16.90
N VAL A 152 -10.62 -11.88 -16.52
CA VAL A 152 -10.68 -13.01 -17.46
C VAL A 152 -12.14 -13.38 -17.79
N PRO A 153 -12.53 -13.54 -19.06
CA PRO A 153 -13.88 -13.94 -19.44
C PRO A 153 -14.30 -15.29 -18.83
N THR A 154 -15.57 -15.40 -18.42
CA THR A 154 -16.13 -16.61 -17.78
C THR A 154 -15.95 -17.88 -18.61
N ASP A 155 -16.12 -17.80 -19.94
CA ASP A 155 -15.92 -18.95 -20.83
C ASP A 155 -14.47 -19.47 -20.80
N LEU A 156 -13.51 -18.57 -20.60
CA LEU A 156 -12.10 -18.94 -20.48
C LEU A 156 -11.80 -19.55 -19.11
N LEU A 157 -12.43 -19.06 -18.03
CA LEU A 157 -12.35 -19.67 -16.70
C LEU A 157 -12.96 -21.09 -16.69
N LYS A 158 -14.07 -21.29 -17.41
CA LYS A 158 -14.66 -22.62 -17.60
C LYS A 158 -13.69 -23.57 -18.29
N LYS A 159 -13.05 -23.13 -19.39
CA LYS A 159 -12.02 -23.91 -20.09
C LYS A 159 -10.81 -24.20 -19.19
N PHE A 160 -10.35 -23.21 -18.42
CA PHE A 160 -9.28 -23.40 -17.45
C PHE A 160 -9.62 -24.52 -16.47
N TYR A 161 -10.80 -24.48 -15.84
CA TYR A 161 -11.20 -25.51 -14.89
C TYR A 161 -11.32 -26.90 -15.53
N GLU A 162 -12.09 -27.01 -16.61
CA GLU A 162 -12.49 -28.31 -17.18
C GLU A 162 -11.37 -28.96 -18.00
N GLN A 163 -10.49 -28.18 -18.63
CA GLN A 163 -9.47 -28.69 -19.56
C GLN A 163 -8.04 -28.60 -18.99
N CYS A 164 -7.79 -27.74 -17.99
CA CYS A 164 -6.45 -27.56 -17.42
C CYS A 164 -6.38 -28.01 -15.97
N LEU A 165 -7.07 -27.31 -15.07
CA LEU A 165 -6.93 -27.48 -13.63
C LEU A 165 -7.39 -28.85 -13.17
N ARG A 166 -8.65 -29.22 -13.41
CA ARG A 166 -9.18 -30.51 -12.96
C ARG A 166 -8.37 -31.67 -13.54
N PRO A 167 -8.11 -31.75 -14.87
CA PRO A 167 -7.30 -32.84 -15.41
C PRO A 167 -5.85 -32.87 -14.87
N ALA A 168 -5.25 -31.72 -14.54
CA ALA A 168 -3.92 -31.69 -13.90
C ALA A 168 -3.96 -32.25 -12.47
N VAL A 169 -5.03 -32.02 -11.72
CA VAL A 169 -5.24 -32.63 -10.40
C VAL A 169 -5.44 -34.14 -10.53
N GLU A 170 -6.26 -34.59 -11.48
CA GLU A 170 -6.55 -36.03 -11.69
C GLU A 170 -5.30 -36.85 -12.02
N GLU A 171 -4.34 -36.24 -12.71
CA GLU A 171 -3.07 -36.87 -13.08
C GLU A 171 -2.11 -37.06 -11.90
N VAL A 172 -2.17 -36.17 -10.90
CA VAL A 172 -1.13 -36.07 -9.87
C VAL A 172 -1.62 -36.43 -8.47
N VAL A 173 -2.87 -36.12 -8.14
CA VAL A 173 -3.42 -36.32 -6.80
C VAL A 173 -4.22 -37.63 -6.77
N ILE A 174 -3.65 -38.64 -6.10
CA ILE A 174 -4.30 -39.94 -5.89
C ILE A 174 -5.65 -39.72 -5.18
N GLY A 175 -6.74 -40.18 -5.80
CA GLY A 175 -8.10 -39.99 -5.27
C GLY A 175 -8.62 -38.54 -5.34
N GLY A 176 -7.88 -37.63 -5.98
CA GLY A 176 -8.23 -36.21 -6.09
C GLY A 176 -9.60 -35.98 -6.75
N THR A 177 -10.03 -36.83 -7.67
CA THR A 177 -11.33 -36.75 -8.35
C THR A 177 -12.53 -36.65 -7.41
N VAL A 178 -12.45 -37.17 -6.19
CA VAL A 178 -13.58 -37.18 -5.24
C VAL A 178 -13.94 -35.77 -4.76
N HIS A 179 -12.95 -34.87 -4.66
CA HIS A 179 -13.15 -33.52 -4.13
C HIS A 179 -13.40 -32.46 -5.23
N TRP A 180 -13.16 -32.83 -6.49
CA TRP A 180 -13.22 -31.94 -7.65
C TRP A 180 -14.41 -32.29 -8.54
N LEU A 181 -15.42 -31.41 -8.58
CA LEU A 181 -16.64 -31.65 -9.34
C LEU A 181 -16.39 -31.65 -10.85
N PRO A 182 -17.23 -32.35 -11.64
CA PRO A 182 -16.90 -32.63 -13.03
C PRO A 182 -16.92 -31.42 -13.96
N SER A 183 -17.63 -30.34 -13.62
CA SER A 183 -17.75 -29.15 -14.47
C SER A 183 -17.65 -27.87 -13.67
N TYR A 184 -17.24 -26.79 -14.33
CA TYR A 184 -17.18 -25.46 -13.72
C TYR A 184 -18.55 -25.04 -13.19
N GLU A 185 -19.61 -25.35 -13.94
CA GLU A 185 -20.98 -25.05 -13.57
C GLU A 185 -21.45 -25.81 -12.31
N ALA A 186 -20.99 -27.04 -12.12
CA ALA A 186 -21.30 -27.80 -10.91
C ALA A 186 -20.62 -27.17 -9.67
N VAL A 187 -19.36 -26.75 -9.81
CA VAL A 187 -18.65 -26.02 -8.74
C VAL A 187 -19.32 -24.68 -8.46
N TYR A 188 -19.76 -23.98 -9.50
CA TYR A 188 -20.35 -22.64 -9.38
C TYR A 188 -21.68 -22.68 -8.64
N ARG A 189 -22.52 -23.68 -8.95
CA ARG A 189 -23.75 -23.96 -8.20
C ARG A 189 -23.46 -24.33 -6.75
N ARG A 190 -22.47 -25.20 -6.48
CA ARG A 190 -22.07 -25.56 -5.12
C ARG A 190 -21.58 -24.35 -4.30
N SER A 191 -20.99 -23.37 -4.97
CA SER A 191 -20.40 -22.18 -4.34
C SER A 191 -21.44 -21.12 -3.99
N ARG A 192 -22.73 -21.28 -4.35
CA ARG A 192 -23.79 -20.31 -4.05
C ARG A 192 -24.56 -20.70 -2.79
N ASP A 193 -24.84 -19.71 -1.94
CA ASP A 193 -25.79 -19.88 -0.84
C ASP A 193 -27.23 -19.54 -1.26
N HIS A 194 -28.16 -19.60 -0.30
CA HIS A 194 -29.58 -19.30 -0.49
C HIS A 194 -29.85 -17.85 -0.93
N ASN A 195 -28.91 -16.93 -0.70
CA ASN A 195 -28.99 -15.53 -1.13
C ASN A 195 -28.26 -15.28 -2.45
N SER A 196 -27.84 -16.35 -3.16
CA SER A 196 -27.00 -16.27 -4.35
C SER A 196 -25.62 -15.63 -4.12
N GLN A 197 -25.18 -15.50 -2.86
CA GLN A 197 -23.83 -15.06 -2.54
C GLN A 197 -22.84 -16.20 -2.80
N LEU A 198 -21.69 -15.84 -3.39
CA LEU A 198 -20.62 -16.80 -3.69
C LEU A 198 -19.69 -16.98 -2.50
N HIS A 199 -19.49 -18.25 -2.12
CA HIS A 199 -18.52 -18.72 -1.15
C HIS A 199 -17.46 -19.55 -1.88
N PHE A 200 -16.22 -19.06 -1.88
CA PHE A 200 -15.13 -19.67 -2.63
C PHE A 200 -14.38 -20.66 -1.73
N SER A 201 -14.68 -21.95 -1.88
CA SER A 201 -13.90 -23.01 -1.24
C SER A 201 -12.59 -23.27 -2.00
N SER A 202 -11.58 -23.74 -1.26
CA SER A 202 -10.31 -24.20 -1.82
C SER A 202 -10.14 -25.69 -1.63
N THR A 203 -9.21 -26.28 -2.38
CA THR A 203 -8.78 -27.67 -2.21
C THR A 203 -7.27 -27.71 -2.28
N ASP A 204 -6.66 -28.43 -1.34
CA ASP A 204 -5.21 -28.40 -1.16
C ASP A 204 -4.51 -29.34 -2.15
N ILE A 205 -3.39 -28.86 -2.70
CA ILE A 205 -2.40 -29.67 -3.40
C ILE A 205 -1.26 -29.95 -2.42
N PRO A 206 -0.96 -31.23 -2.13
CA PRO A 206 0.15 -31.63 -1.28
C PRO A 206 1.49 -31.12 -1.82
N LEU A 207 2.43 -30.85 -0.92
CA LEU A 207 3.74 -30.27 -1.23
C LEU A 207 4.51 -31.11 -2.25
N GLU A 208 4.58 -32.41 -2.04
CA GLU A 208 5.26 -33.39 -2.88
C GLU A 208 4.71 -33.45 -4.32
N SER A 209 3.45 -33.05 -4.50
CA SER A 209 2.75 -33.08 -5.78
C SER A 209 2.94 -31.79 -6.58
N ILE A 210 3.43 -30.70 -5.99
CA ILE A 210 3.51 -29.37 -6.64
C ILE A 210 4.29 -29.42 -7.96
N PRO A 211 5.50 -30.02 -8.06
CA PRO A 211 6.27 -30.00 -9.31
C PRO A 211 5.57 -30.74 -10.46
N LEU A 212 4.96 -31.89 -10.17
CA LEU A 212 4.19 -32.67 -11.15
C LEU A 212 2.90 -31.95 -11.55
N PHE A 213 2.20 -31.37 -10.56
CA PHE A 213 0.97 -30.61 -10.78
C PHE A 213 1.21 -29.38 -11.66
N GLU A 214 2.27 -28.61 -11.39
CA GLU A 214 2.68 -27.47 -12.22
C GLU A 214 2.94 -27.90 -13.66
N THR A 215 3.73 -28.95 -13.85
CA THR A 215 4.05 -29.47 -15.19
C THR A 215 2.79 -29.87 -15.95
N ALA A 216 1.89 -30.61 -15.29
CA ALA A 216 0.62 -31.05 -15.87
C ALA A 216 -0.31 -29.85 -16.19
N LEU A 217 -0.36 -28.84 -15.33
CA LEU A 217 -1.17 -27.63 -15.52
C LEU A 217 -0.64 -26.79 -16.69
N VAL A 218 0.65 -26.47 -16.70
CA VAL A 218 1.33 -25.68 -17.74
C VAL A 218 1.14 -26.34 -19.10
N THR A 219 1.36 -27.66 -19.18
CA THR A 219 1.20 -28.43 -20.42
C THR A 219 -0.22 -28.32 -20.99
N LYS A 220 -1.25 -28.42 -20.14
CA LYS A 220 -2.65 -28.30 -20.56
C LYS A 220 -3.03 -26.88 -20.93
N MET A 221 -2.53 -25.89 -20.19
CA MET A 221 -2.75 -24.47 -20.51
C MET A 221 -2.15 -24.09 -21.86
N ALA A 222 -0.96 -24.64 -22.21
CA ALA A 222 -0.30 -24.39 -23.49
C ALA A 222 -1.12 -24.87 -24.72
N LEU A 223 -2.08 -25.76 -24.54
CA LEU A 223 -2.99 -26.21 -25.61
C LEU A 223 -4.08 -25.20 -25.95
N ILE A 224 -4.25 -24.16 -25.13
CA ILE A 224 -5.30 -23.15 -25.29
C ILE A 224 -4.62 -21.83 -25.64
N PRO A 225 -4.74 -21.32 -26.88
CA PRO A 225 -4.02 -20.11 -27.34
C PRO A 225 -4.21 -18.88 -26.45
N LYS A 226 -5.36 -18.77 -25.77
CA LYS A 226 -5.67 -17.69 -24.83
C LYS A 226 -4.84 -17.68 -23.55
N PHE A 227 -4.16 -18.78 -23.24
CA PHE A 227 -3.21 -18.88 -22.14
C PHE A 227 -1.75 -18.80 -22.63
N ASN A 228 -1.49 -18.54 -23.91
CA ASN A 228 -0.11 -18.31 -24.36
C ASN A 228 0.52 -17.16 -23.55
N ASN A 229 1.80 -17.34 -23.21
CA ASN A 229 2.57 -16.39 -22.40
C ASN A 229 1.95 -16.08 -21.03
N PHE A 230 1.13 -16.99 -20.47
CA PHE A 230 0.67 -16.83 -19.11
C PHE A 230 1.85 -16.79 -18.12
N PHE A 231 1.61 -16.24 -16.94
CA PHE A 231 2.58 -16.27 -15.85
C PHE A 231 1.86 -16.21 -14.50
N PHE A 232 2.58 -16.53 -13.44
CA PHE A 232 2.10 -16.42 -12.08
C PHE A 232 2.58 -15.11 -11.45
N GLY A 233 1.66 -14.35 -10.86
CA GLY A 233 2.00 -13.24 -9.98
C GLY A 233 1.71 -13.62 -8.53
N HIS A 234 2.74 -13.59 -7.71
CA HIS A 234 2.71 -13.97 -6.30
C HIS A 234 2.73 -12.73 -5.44
N GLU A 235 1.82 -12.67 -4.48
CA GLU A 235 1.76 -11.58 -3.52
C GLU A 235 1.78 -12.15 -2.10
N ILE A 236 2.93 -12.00 -1.45
CA ILE A 236 3.20 -12.46 -0.10
C ILE A 236 3.03 -11.25 0.82
N ARG A 237 1.92 -11.22 1.56
CA ARG A 237 1.54 -10.12 2.46
C ARG A 237 1.30 -10.63 3.88
N GLY A 238 1.28 -9.70 4.83
CA GLY A 238 0.97 -10.03 6.23
C GLY A 238 2.17 -10.41 7.07
N VAL A 239 3.38 -10.18 6.56
CA VAL A 239 4.63 -10.53 7.23
C VAL A 239 5.20 -9.40 8.08
N LYS A 240 4.65 -8.18 7.98
CA LYS A 240 5.08 -6.98 8.73
C LYS A 240 5.26 -7.23 10.23
N GLY A 241 4.23 -7.73 10.91
CA GLY A 241 4.29 -7.98 12.35
C GLY A 241 5.31 -9.06 12.75
N ALA A 242 5.59 -9.99 11.84
CA ALA A 242 6.54 -11.09 12.07
C ALA A 242 7.98 -10.75 11.69
N THR A 243 8.21 -9.61 11.03
CA THR A 243 9.51 -9.19 10.49
C THR A 243 9.99 -7.86 11.06
N ARG A 244 9.31 -7.32 12.08
CA ARG A 244 9.72 -6.07 12.72
C ARG A 244 10.96 -6.29 13.59
N HIS A 245 11.99 -5.49 13.38
CA HIS A 245 13.26 -5.56 14.11
C HIS A 245 13.95 -4.19 14.14
N HIS A 246 15.03 -4.08 14.91
CA HIS A 246 15.86 -2.88 14.90
C HIS A 246 16.74 -2.85 13.63
N PRO A 247 16.78 -1.75 12.84
CA PRO A 247 17.44 -1.73 11.52
C PRO A 247 18.94 -2.04 11.51
N ARG A 248 19.63 -1.80 12.64
CA ARG A 248 21.07 -2.03 12.78
C ARG A 248 21.43 -3.42 13.28
N ASP A 249 20.44 -4.20 13.72
CA ASP A 249 20.67 -5.58 14.11
C ASP A 249 20.78 -6.45 12.86
N ASN A 250 21.97 -6.99 12.59
CA ASN A 250 22.19 -7.84 11.42
C ASN A 250 21.55 -9.22 11.59
N VAL A 251 21.52 -9.77 12.81
CA VAL A 251 20.98 -11.11 13.09
C VAL A 251 19.47 -11.08 12.90
N ASP A 252 18.79 -10.09 13.47
CA ASP A 252 17.33 -9.97 13.30
C ASP A 252 16.94 -9.67 11.84
N ARG A 253 17.79 -8.95 11.10
CA ARG A 253 17.58 -8.70 9.67
C ARG A 253 17.62 -9.99 8.84
N GLU A 254 18.62 -10.83 9.10
CA GLU A 254 18.75 -12.13 8.45
C GLU A 254 17.58 -13.04 8.83
N ALA A 255 17.24 -13.12 10.12
CA ALA A 255 16.08 -13.87 10.60
C ALA A 255 14.76 -13.39 9.98
N ALA A 256 14.58 -12.06 9.83
CA ALA A 256 13.41 -11.50 9.17
C ALA A 256 13.36 -11.89 7.68
N PHE A 257 14.49 -11.84 6.98
CA PHE A 257 14.56 -12.27 5.57
C PHE A 257 14.24 -13.76 5.41
N ASP A 258 14.88 -14.62 6.19
CA ASP A 258 14.66 -16.06 6.19
C ASP A 258 13.19 -16.39 6.43
N LYS A 259 12.56 -15.68 7.37
CA LYS A 259 11.15 -15.87 7.70
C LYS A 259 10.20 -15.55 6.55
N VAL A 260 10.48 -14.52 5.74
CA VAL A 260 9.64 -14.24 4.56
C VAL A 260 9.93 -15.22 3.43
N CYS A 261 11.18 -15.67 3.31
CA CYS A 261 11.58 -16.68 2.34
C CYS A 261 11.21 -18.11 2.74
N ASP A 262 10.73 -18.35 3.96
CA ASP A 262 10.43 -19.69 4.47
C ASP A 262 9.26 -20.39 3.77
N VAL A 263 8.50 -19.70 2.92
CA VAL A 263 7.49 -20.34 2.08
C VAL A 263 7.99 -20.68 0.68
N LEU A 264 9.16 -20.15 0.31
CA LEU A 264 9.75 -20.26 -1.02
C LEU A 264 10.76 -21.41 -1.08
N ASP A 265 10.79 -22.09 -2.22
CA ASP A 265 11.80 -23.08 -2.54
C ASP A 265 13.01 -22.39 -3.19
N PRO A 266 14.16 -22.28 -2.48
CA PRO A 266 15.33 -21.57 -3.01
C PRO A 266 15.95 -22.24 -4.24
N THR A 267 15.71 -23.54 -4.46
CA THR A 267 16.23 -24.26 -5.63
C THR A 267 15.47 -23.92 -6.91
N ARG A 268 14.27 -23.36 -6.78
CA ARG A 268 13.37 -22.98 -7.87
C ARG A 268 13.19 -21.46 -7.98
N LEU A 269 13.84 -20.71 -7.09
CA LEU A 269 13.69 -19.26 -7.00
C LEU A 269 14.71 -18.56 -7.90
N ASN A 270 14.24 -17.79 -8.87
CA ASN A 270 15.06 -16.77 -9.52
C ASN A 270 14.85 -15.44 -8.81
N PHE A 271 15.80 -15.02 -7.97
CA PHE A 271 15.66 -13.81 -7.17
C PHE A 271 15.46 -12.52 -7.99
N GLY A 272 15.86 -12.49 -9.27
CA GLY A 272 15.64 -11.34 -10.16
C GLY A 272 14.16 -11.08 -10.46
N ASP A 273 13.32 -12.10 -10.29
CA ASP A 273 11.89 -12.04 -10.57
C ASP A 273 11.05 -11.55 -9.37
N TRP A 274 11.73 -11.24 -8.25
CA TRP A 274 11.10 -10.93 -6.97
C TRP A 274 11.49 -9.55 -6.46
N MET A 275 10.47 -8.80 -6.05
CA MET A 275 10.57 -7.50 -5.43
C MET A 275 10.11 -7.58 -3.98
N VAL A 276 10.63 -6.69 -3.14
CA VAL A 276 10.32 -6.62 -1.72
C VAL A 276 10.11 -5.16 -1.31
N ASP A 277 9.06 -4.92 -0.54
CA ASP A 277 8.81 -3.65 0.12
C ASP A 277 9.51 -3.66 1.48
N VAL A 278 10.56 -2.85 1.60
CA VAL A 278 11.30 -2.67 2.85
C VAL A 278 10.96 -1.31 3.40
N ALA A 279 10.60 -1.25 4.68
CA ALA A 279 10.28 -0.01 5.34
C ALA A 279 11.16 0.21 6.57
N ILE A 280 11.50 1.47 6.82
CA ILE A 280 11.99 1.96 8.11
C ILE A 280 11.00 2.98 8.66
N GLU A 281 10.75 2.86 9.95
CA GLU A 281 9.86 3.72 10.72
C GLU A 281 10.67 4.37 11.84
N VAL A 282 10.49 5.69 11.97
CA VAL A 282 11.10 6.52 13.02
C VAL A 282 9.98 7.07 13.88
N ARG A 283 10.02 6.74 15.17
CA ARG A 283 9.07 7.19 16.19
C ARG A 283 9.81 8.03 17.23
N TRP A 284 9.10 9.00 17.79
CA TRP A 284 9.53 9.73 18.98
C TRP A 284 8.37 9.70 19.99
N PRO A 285 8.52 9.06 21.17
CA PRO A 285 7.46 9.02 22.17
C PRO A 285 6.89 10.40 22.55
N GLN A 286 5.58 10.48 22.74
CA GLN A 286 4.80 11.69 23.06
C GLN A 286 4.86 12.78 21.98
N ARG A 287 5.17 12.40 20.74
CA ARG A 287 5.29 13.29 19.60
C ARG A 287 4.64 12.70 18.36
N VAL A 288 4.29 13.61 17.46
CA VAL A 288 3.93 13.28 16.08
C VAL A 288 5.06 13.75 15.17
N LEU A 289 5.78 12.80 14.58
CA LEU A 289 6.79 13.03 13.56
C LEU A 289 6.14 13.13 12.18
N LEU A 290 6.54 14.14 11.43
CA LEU A 290 6.01 14.45 10.10
C LEU A 290 7.16 14.70 9.12
N TRP A 291 6.89 14.46 7.83
CA TRP A 291 7.83 14.74 6.75
C TRP A 291 7.67 16.17 6.25
N LYS A 292 8.79 16.86 6.03
CA LYS A 292 8.79 18.19 5.39
C LYS A 292 8.71 18.05 3.88
N THR A 293 7.74 18.72 3.26
CA THR A 293 7.51 18.64 1.82
C THR A 293 8.62 19.28 0.99
N ASP A 294 9.22 20.35 1.50
CA ASP A 294 10.35 21.04 0.87
C ASP A 294 11.63 20.19 0.85
N ALA A 295 11.72 19.16 1.68
CA ALA A 295 12.84 18.24 1.81
C ALA A 295 12.63 16.88 1.13
N HIS A 296 11.49 16.65 0.46
CA HIS A 296 11.21 15.36 -0.21
C HIS A 296 12.28 14.94 -1.22
N TYR A 297 12.92 15.90 -1.91
CA TYR A 297 14.02 15.59 -2.83
C TYR A 297 15.20 14.90 -2.12
N LYS A 298 15.49 15.24 -0.86
CA LYS A 298 16.53 14.55 -0.06
C LYS A 298 16.16 13.10 0.24
N VAL A 299 14.87 12.81 0.40
CA VAL A 299 14.35 11.44 0.56
C VAL A 299 14.53 10.65 -0.73
N VAL A 300 14.27 11.26 -1.89
CA VAL A 300 14.53 10.68 -3.21
C VAL A 300 16.03 10.42 -3.43
N GLN A 301 16.89 11.38 -3.10
CA GLN A 301 18.35 11.19 -3.15
C GLN A 301 18.79 10.03 -2.27
N ARG A 302 18.23 9.91 -1.07
CA ARG A 302 18.54 8.79 -0.18
C ARG A 302 18.07 7.45 -0.73
N ALA A 303 16.88 7.40 -1.33
CA ALA A 303 16.33 6.18 -1.94
C ALA A 303 17.15 5.73 -3.13
N LEU A 304 17.46 6.66 -4.04
CA LEU A 304 18.02 6.34 -5.34
C LEU A 304 19.55 6.46 -5.37
N GLY A 305 20.17 7.30 -4.55
CA GLY A 305 21.58 7.69 -4.73
C GLY A 305 21.79 8.58 -5.95
N CYS A 306 20.81 9.43 -6.25
CA CYS A 306 20.84 10.41 -7.33
C CYS A 306 21.35 11.78 -6.86
N ASP A 307 21.67 12.67 -7.80
CA ASP A 307 22.03 14.06 -7.48
C ASP A 307 20.78 14.94 -7.15
N ASP A 308 21.04 16.17 -6.73
CA ASP A 308 20.00 17.14 -6.32
C ASP A 308 19.04 17.48 -7.47
N ASP A 309 19.57 17.63 -8.68
CA ASP A 309 18.80 18.06 -9.85
C ASP A 309 17.88 16.95 -10.34
N GLU A 310 18.37 15.72 -10.42
CA GLU A 310 17.59 14.52 -10.74
C GLU A 310 16.46 14.31 -9.71
N ALA A 311 16.77 14.44 -8.42
CA ALA A 311 15.78 14.28 -7.36
C ALA A 311 14.69 15.35 -7.42
N ARG A 312 15.08 16.63 -7.60
CA ARG A 312 14.13 17.74 -7.73
C ARG A 312 13.29 17.62 -9.01
N ALA A 313 13.88 17.19 -10.11
CA ALA A 313 13.15 16.94 -11.36
C ALA A 313 12.09 15.84 -11.18
N LEU A 314 12.43 14.75 -10.48
CA LEU A 314 11.47 13.69 -10.16
C LEU A 314 10.32 14.18 -9.27
N MET A 315 10.63 14.99 -8.25
CA MET A 315 9.60 15.56 -7.35
C MET A 315 8.66 16.54 -8.06
N ARG A 316 9.12 17.26 -9.09
CA ARG A 316 8.29 18.17 -9.89
C ARG A 316 7.35 17.44 -10.85
N SER A 317 7.64 16.18 -11.19
CA SER A 317 6.85 15.41 -12.15
C SER A 317 5.55 14.89 -11.53
N ARG A 318 4.43 15.56 -11.81
CA ARG A 318 3.08 15.14 -11.36
C ARG A 318 2.63 13.76 -11.88
N HIS A 319 3.23 13.27 -12.97
CA HIS A 319 2.96 11.94 -13.51
C HIS A 319 3.70 10.83 -12.75
N LYS A 320 4.78 11.17 -12.05
CA LYS A 320 5.65 10.22 -11.36
C LYS A 320 5.52 10.34 -9.85
N THR A 321 5.15 11.50 -9.34
CA THR A 321 5.14 11.78 -7.92
C THR A 321 3.81 12.41 -7.50
N SER A 322 3.22 11.89 -6.43
CA SER A 322 2.06 12.45 -5.74
C SER A 322 2.45 12.79 -4.32
N VAL A 323 2.15 14.02 -3.89
CA VAL A 323 2.34 14.46 -2.51
C VAL A 323 1.04 14.25 -1.75
N ASP A 324 1.14 13.66 -0.56
CA ASP A 324 0.03 13.37 0.33
C ASP A 324 0.15 14.29 1.55
N LEU A 325 -0.47 15.48 1.46
CA LEU A 325 -0.41 16.51 2.50
C LEU A 325 -1.10 16.06 3.80
N CYS A 326 -0.50 16.38 4.93
CA CYS A 326 -1.07 16.14 6.25
C CYS A 326 -1.95 17.34 6.66
N ALA A 327 -3.21 17.10 7.02
CA ALA A 327 -4.14 18.12 7.50
C ALA A 327 -4.22 19.39 6.61
N GLN A 328 -4.04 19.26 5.29
CA GLN A 328 -3.98 20.35 4.31
C GLN A 328 -2.81 21.34 4.49
N LEU A 329 -1.85 21.05 5.38
CA LEU A 329 -0.64 21.85 5.58
C LEU A 329 0.32 21.60 4.43
N LYS A 330 0.77 22.65 3.74
CA LYS A 330 1.59 22.51 2.53
C LYS A 330 3.02 22.10 2.84
N GLU A 331 3.49 22.43 4.03
CA GLU A 331 4.83 22.18 4.54
C GLU A 331 5.01 20.74 5.04
N LEU A 332 3.90 20.03 5.32
CA LEU A 332 3.91 18.73 5.97
C LEU A 332 3.16 17.70 5.13
N GLY A 333 3.82 16.60 4.80
CA GLY A 333 3.18 15.57 3.99
C GLY A 333 4.12 14.45 3.58
N GLY A 334 3.53 13.29 3.32
CA GLY A 334 4.20 12.20 2.65
C GLY A 334 4.26 12.38 1.13
N PHE A 335 4.82 11.40 0.43
CA PHE A 335 4.70 11.30 -1.01
C PHE A 335 4.82 9.85 -1.49
N ARG A 336 4.32 9.62 -2.69
CA ARG A 336 4.48 8.38 -3.45
C ARG A 336 5.15 8.71 -4.77
N SER A 337 6.17 7.95 -5.14
CA SER A 337 6.90 8.16 -6.38
C SER A 337 7.17 6.88 -7.15
N HIS A 338 7.00 6.96 -8.47
CA HIS A 338 7.37 5.99 -9.50
C HIS A 338 8.56 6.57 -10.27
N PRO A 339 9.81 6.30 -9.85
CA PRO A 339 10.97 6.95 -10.45
C PRO A 339 11.16 6.63 -11.94
N GLY A 340 10.54 5.53 -12.43
CA GLY A 340 10.64 5.06 -13.81
C GLY A 340 12.07 4.59 -14.11
N THR A 341 12.59 4.92 -15.29
CA THR A 341 13.95 4.56 -15.73
C THR A 341 15.03 4.93 -14.71
N LEU A 342 14.87 6.08 -14.04
CA LEU A 342 15.80 6.56 -13.03
C LEU A 342 15.94 5.59 -11.85
N GLY A 343 14.81 5.02 -11.41
CA GLY A 343 14.78 4.06 -10.32
C GLY A 343 15.13 2.65 -10.77
N LEU A 344 14.68 2.23 -11.97
CA LEU A 344 15.02 0.93 -12.54
C LEU A 344 16.54 0.73 -12.63
N ASN A 345 17.28 1.73 -13.13
CA ASN A 345 18.74 1.69 -13.21
C ASN A 345 19.44 1.60 -11.85
N ARG A 346 18.71 1.88 -10.76
CA ARG A 346 19.21 1.93 -9.38
C ARG A 346 18.54 0.91 -8.46
N GLY A 347 17.73 0.01 -9.03
CA GLY A 347 17.05 -1.05 -8.29
C GLY A 347 15.94 -0.57 -7.35
N VAL A 348 15.31 0.58 -7.60
CA VAL A 348 14.20 1.10 -6.81
C VAL A 348 12.99 1.34 -7.72
N LEU A 349 11.94 0.55 -7.55
CA LEU A 349 10.76 0.59 -8.42
C LEU A 349 9.70 1.56 -7.92
N TYR A 350 9.61 1.73 -6.60
CA TYR A 350 8.58 2.53 -5.95
C TYR A 350 9.11 3.10 -4.63
N ILE A 351 8.68 4.32 -4.31
CA ILE A 351 8.98 5.02 -3.06
C ILE A 351 7.65 5.42 -2.44
N ASN A 352 7.46 5.11 -1.17
CA ASN A 352 6.27 5.44 -0.40
C ASN A 352 6.69 5.99 0.96
N VAL A 353 6.38 7.26 1.19
CA VAL A 353 6.81 8.00 2.37
C VAL A 353 5.55 8.59 2.98
N TYR A 354 5.27 8.25 4.23
CA TYR A 354 4.05 8.69 4.89
C TYR A 354 4.21 8.75 6.41
N THR A 355 3.18 9.25 7.08
CA THR A 355 3.10 9.37 8.53
C THR A 355 2.03 8.42 9.08
N THR A 356 2.25 7.85 10.26
CA THR A 356 1.35 6.83 10.84
C THR A 356 0.21 7.42 11.65
N ASP A 357 0.18 8.75 11.84
CA ASP A 357 -0.95 9.49 12.42
C ASP A 357 -2.27 9.15 11.72
N LYS A 358 -2.24 8.86 10.41
CA LYS A 358 -3.40 8.36 9.65
C LYS A 358 -4.10 7.15 10.28
N ALA A 359 -3.42 6.38 11.14
CA ALA A 359 -4.03 5.24 11.83
C ALA A 359 -5.20 5.64 12.73
N ALA A 360 -5.23 6.87 13.25
CA ALA A 360 -6.36 7.40 14.02
C ALA A 360 -7.66 7.46 13.21
N THR A 361 -7.56 7.63 11.89
CA THR A 361 -8.72 7.81 11.00
C THR A 361 -8.78 6.74 9.89
N TYR A 362 -7.94 5.71 9.96
CA TYR A 362 -7.85 4.71 8.90
C TYR A 362 -8.95 3.66 9.04
N GLN A 363 -9.87 3.63 8.08
CA GLN A 363 -10.94 2.63 7.99
C GLN A 363 -10.96 1.94 6.62
N LEU A 364 -11.19 0.63 6.63
CA LEU A 364 -11.29 -0.18 5.41
C LEU A 364 -12.69 -0.17 4.79
N HIS A 365 -13.70 0.21 5.57
CA HIS A 365 -15.11 0.29 5.15
C HIS A 365 -15.58 1.75 5.12
N GLN A 366 -16.75 1.98 4.54
CA GLN A 366 -17.41 3.29 4.60
C GLN A 366 -17.91 3.52 6.03
N GLY A 367 -17.56 4.67 6.60
CA GLY A 367 -17.85 5.03 7.99
C GLY A 367 -17.52 6.49 8.27
N ASP A 368 -17.29 6.83 9.53
CA ASP A 368 -17.22 8.24 9.97
C ASP A 368 -16.00 9.00 9.45
N PHE A 369 -14.92 8.32 9.06
CA PHE A 369 -13.70 8.95 8.52
C PHE A 369 -13.65 8.98 6.98
N GLU A 370 -14.78 8.81 6.29
CA GLU A 370 -14.78 8.74 4.83
C GLU A 370 -14.60 10.12 4.19
N ARG A 371 -14.09 10.15 2.96
CA ARG A 371 -13.99 11.40 2.21
C ARG A 371 -15.38 11.98 1.95
N ARG A 372 -15.63 13.19 2.44
CA ARG A 372 -16.88 13.93 2.28
C ARG A 372 -17.02 14.54 0.87
N ARG A 373 -18.25 14.54 0.37
CA ARG A 373 -18.64 15.15 -0.91
C ARG A 373 -19.52 16.37 -0.65
N TYR A 374 -19.60 17.29 -1.60
CA TYR A 374 -20.50 18.45 -1.49
C TYR A 374 -21.98 18.05 -1.29
N THR A 375 -22.40 16.87 -1.74
CA THR A 375 -23.76 16.38 -1.52
C THR A 375 -24.06 16.04 -0.06
N ASP A 376 -23.03 15.84 0.77
CA ASP A 376 -23.20 15.47 2.17
C ASP A 376 -23.58 16.66 3.05
N VAL A 377 -23.38 17.90 2.56
CA VAL A 377 -23.90 19.12 3.23
C VAL A 377 -25.38 19.39 2.92
N GLY A 378 -26.01 18.54 2.10
CA GLY A 378 -27.44 18.66 1.80
C GLY A 378 -28.33 18.30 3.00
N PRO A 379 -29.55 18.87 3.12
CA PRO A 379 -30.40 18.69 4.30
C PRO A 379 -30.64 17.24 4.71
N ALA A 380 -30.80 16.34 3.73
CA ALA A 380 -31.05 14.91 3.97
C ALA A 380 -29.86 14.14 4.59
N ARG A 381 -28.65 14.71 4.54
CA ARG A 381 -27.41 14.05 5.01
C ARG A 381 -26.68 14.82 6.11
N LEU A 382 -27.13 16.05 6.40
CA LEU A 382 -26.48 16.95 7.32
C LEU A 382 -26.34 16.35 8.72
N GLU A 383 -27.40 15.71 9.25
CA GLU A 383 -27.36 15.09 10.58
C GLU A 383 -26.32 13.96 10.67
N ARG A 384 -26.22 13.14 9.61
CA ARG A 384 -25.20 12.08 9.52
C ARG A 384 -23.80 12.69 9.43
N LEU A 385 -23.64 13.77 8.67
CA LEU A 385 -22.37 14.50 8.57
C LEU A 385 -21.96 15.06 9.94
N SER A 386 -22.87 15.71 10.67
CA SER A 386 -22.60 16.26 12.00
C SER A 386 -22.10 15.18 12.97
N ARG A 387 -22.80 14.04 13.06
CA ARG A 387 -22.37 12.91 13.93
C ARG A 387 -20.99 12.37 13.57
N SER A 388 -20.69 12.30 12.28
CA SER A 388 -19.36 11.86 11.82
C SER A 388 -18.26 12.88 12.19
N VAL A 389 -18.56 14.17 12.09
CA VAL A 389 -17.61 15.24 12.47
C VAL A 389 -17.36 15.21 13.97
N GLU A 390 -18.41 15.02 14.78
CA GLU A 390 -18.30 14.83 16.23
C GLU A 390 -17.44 13.60 16.56
N THR A 391 -17.67 12.47 15.89
CA THR A 391 -16.86 11.25 16.05
C THR A 391 -15.39 11.50 15.71
N THR A 392 -15.13 12.28 14.65
CA THR A 392 -13.75 12.66 14.25
C THR A 392 -13.10 13.55 15.31
N ARG A 393 -13.84 14.55 15.81
CA ARG A 393 -13.38 15.40 16.91
C ARG A 393 -13.03 14.56 18.13
N ASP A 394 -13.94 13.73 18.61
CA ASP A 394 -13.74 12.95 19.83
C ASP A 394 -12.53 12.00 19.70
N THR A 395 -12.35 11.40 18.51
CA THR A 395 -11.17 10.59 18.20
C THR A 395 -9.86 11.39 18.30
N PHE A 396 -9.84 12.64 17.81
CA PHE A 396 -8.67 13.51 17.94
C PHE A 396 -8.42 13.95 19.39
N PHE A 397 -9.47 14.23 20.17
CA PHE A 397 -9.32 14.51 21.60
C PHE A 397 -8.73 13.32 22.38
N ASP A 398 -9.15 12.10 22.05
CA ASP A 398 -8.57 10.88 22.61
C ASP A 398 -7.09 10.73 22.20
N CYS A 399 -6.78 10.99 20.93
CA CYS A 399 -5.40 10.99 20.44
C CYS A 399 -4.53 12.06 21.11
N ALA A 400 -5.09 13.24 21.41
CA ALA A 400 -4.41 14.29 22.15
C ALA A 400 -4.14 13.92 23.63
N GLY A 401 -4.77 12.86 24.13
CA GLY A 401 -4.73 12.46 25.55
C GLY A 401 -5.57 13.37 26.46
N VAL A 402 -6.60 14.03 25.93
CA VAL A 402 -7.45 14.94 26.73
C VAL A 402 -8.41 14.15 27.62
N ASN A 403 -8.91 13.01 27.14
CA ASN A 403 -9.95 12.21 27.80
C ASN A 403 -9.41 10.99 28.56
N SER A 404 -8.09 10.77 28.60
CA SER A 404 -7.51 9.59 29.25
C SER A 404 -6.29 9.94 30.11
N GLU A 405 -6.06 9.15 31.17
CA GLU A 405 -4.79 9.18 31.93
C GLU A 405 -3.61 8.61 31.12
N GLN A 406 -3.84 8.14 29.88
CA GLN A 406 -2.82 7.57 29.02
C GLN A 406 -2.04 8.65 28.27
N THR A 407 -0.79 8.31 27.91
CA THR A 407 0.00 9.11 26.96
C THR A 407 -0.73 9.17 25.62
N GLY A 408 -0.89 10.36 25.05
CA GLY A 408 -1.57 10.55 23.76
C GLY A 408 -0.98 9.69 22.62
N PHE A 409 -1.71 9.62 21.51
CA PHE A 409 -1.36 8.81 20.35
C PHE A 409 -0.21 9.41 19.53
N ASP A 410 0.93 8.73 19.50
CA ASP A 410 2.10 9.13 18.73
C ASP A 410 1.91 8.94 17.22
N GLY A 411 2.58 9.80 16.44
CA GLY A 411 2.73 9.64 15.01
C GLY A 411 4.19 9.38 14.64
N ALA A 412 4.44 8.35 13.84
CA ALA A 412 5.76 8.01 13.32
C ALA A 412 5.87 8.40 11.85
N THR A 413 7.10 8.65 11.39
CA THR A 413 7.41 8.75 9.96
C THR A 413 7.82 7.40 9.43
N ARG A 414 7.33 7.05 8.24
CA ARG A 414 7.65 5.79 7.57
C ARG A 414 8.17 6.03 6.17
N PHE A 415 9.29 5.41 5.86
CA PHE A 415 9.96 5.43 4.57
C PHE A 415 10.07 4.01 4.04
N GLU A 416 9.32 3.72 2.98
CA GLU A 416 9.22 2.42 2.34
C GLU A 416 9.68 2.52 0.88
N ILE A 417 10.51 1.56 0.46
CA ILE A 417 10.91 1.43 -0.94
C ILE A 417 10.76 -0.01 -1.42
N ARG A 418 10.42 -0.13 -2.70
CA ARG A 418 10.38 -1.41 -3.40
C ARG A 418 11.69 -1.66 -4.13
N VAL A 419 12.37 -2.73 -3.74
CA VAL A 419 13.69 -3.13 -4.29
C VAL A 419 13.69 -4.60 -4.69
N PRO A 420 14.66 -5.07 -5.50
CA PRO A 420 14.85 -6.50 -5.73
C PRO A 420 15.06 -7.26 -4.42
N LEU A 421 14.59 -8.51 -4.36
CA LEU A 421 14.65 -9.33 -3.15
C LEU A 421 16.07 -9.45 -2.58
N LEU A 422 17.09 -9.58 -3.46
CA LEU A 422 18.51 -9.63 -3.07
C LEU A 422 19.02 -8.38 -2.36
N SER A 423 18.32 -7.25 -2.49
CA SER A 423 18.72 -5.98 -1.90
C SER A 423 18.23 -5.81 -0.47
N VAL A 424 17.38 -6.71 0.06
CA VAL A 424 16.69 -6.52 1.35
C VAL A 424 17.67 -6.10 2.44
N ASN A 425 18.76 -6.84 2.62
CA ASN A 425 19.70 -6.65 3.72
C ASN A 425 20.50 -5.33 3.62
N LYS A 426 20.56 -4.73 2.43
CA LYS A 426 21.26 -3.46 2.20
C LYS A 426 20.32 -2.26 2.23
N THR A 427 19.01 -2.49 2.29
CA THR A 427 17.99 -1.43 2.28
C THR A 427 17.61 -1.00 3.68
N HIS A 428 17.59 0.31 3.91
CA HIS A 428 17.12 0.96 5.15
C HIS A 428 17.76 0.46 6.46
N TYR A 429 19.00 -0.03 6.44
CA TYR A 429 19.71 -0.44 7.67
C TYR A 429 20.20 0.75 8.53
N LYS A 430 20.23 1.96 7.97
CA LYS A 430 20.55 3.21 8.71
C LYS A 430 19.96 4.45 8.05
N LEU A 431 19.58 5.42 8.89
CA LEU A 431 19.38 6.83 8.52
C LEU A 431 20.43 7.67 9.25
N SER A 432 20.98 8.69 8.59
CA SER A 432 21.92 9.63 9.22
C SER A 432 21.15 10.67 10.05
N ARG A 433 21.80 11.22 11.08
CA ARG A 433 21.25 12.32 11.88
C ARG A 433 20.85 13.51 11.00
N GLN A 434 21.77 13.93 10.12
CA GLN A 434 21.52 14.99 9.14
C GLN A 434 20.28 14.75 8.26
N PHE A 435 20.07 13.51 7.80
CA PHE A 435 18.89 13.19 6.99
C PHE A 435 17.60 13.42 7.79
N ILE A 436 17.57 12.97 9.04
CA ILE A 436 16.41 13.13 9.94
C ILE A 436 16.15 14.62 10.20
N ASP A 437 17.17 15.37 10.59
CA ASP A 437 17.06 16.81 10.87
C ASP A 437 16.56 17.60 9.67
N ASP A 438 17.03 17.24 8.47
CA ASP A 438 16.65 17.88 7.22
C ASP A 438 15.23 17.55 6.79
N THR A 439 14.79 16.31 6.96
CA THR A 439 13.57 15.79 6.30
C THR A 439 12.37 15.66 7.23
N MET A 440 12.58 15.67 8.54
CA MET A 440 11.55 15.42 9.53
C MET A 440 11.39 16.58 10.50
N VAL A 441 10.20 16.67 11.09
CA VAL A 441 9.85 17.63 12.12
C VAL A 441 8.90 16.97 13.13
N ALA A 442 8.90 17.46 14.38
CA ALA A 442 8.09 16.87 15.45
C ALA A 442 7.19 17.91 16.11
N PHE A 443 6.00 17.47 16.51
CA PHE A 443 5.07 18.24 17.33
C PHE A 443 4.72 17.46 18.60
N PRO A 444 4.52 18.12 19.76
CA PRO A 444 3.84 17.49 20.88
C PRO A 444 2.51 16.90 20.43
N THR A 445 2.18 15.69 20.89
CA THR A 445 0.93 15.01 20.54
C THR A 445 -0.31 15.89 20.75
N LYS A 446 -0.39 16.58 21.88
CA LYS A 446 -1.49 17.52 22.21
C LYS A 446 -1.59 18.76 21.29
N THR A 447 -0.52 19.12 20.58
CA THR A 447 -0.54 20.25 19.64
C THR A 447 -0.95 19.81 18.24
N TRP A 448 -0.65 18.57 17.87
CA TRP A 448 -0.97 18.03 16.55
C TRP A 448 -2.43 17.61 16.43
N TRP A 449 -2.91 16.85 17.42
CA TRP A 449 -4.30 16.44 17.55
C TRP A 449 -5.12 17.57 18.18
#